data_AF-A0AAU7ZT15-F1
#
_entry.id   AF-A0AAU7ZT15-F1
#
_cell.length_a   1.000
_cell.length_b   1.000
_cell.length_c   1.000
_cell.angle_alpha   90.00
_cell.angle_beta   90.00
_cell.angle_gamma   90.00
#
_symmetry.space_group_name_H-M   'P 1'
#
loop_
_entity.id
_entity.type
_entity.pdbx_description
1 polymer ?
#
loop_
_entity_poly.entity_id
_entity_poly.type
_entity_poly.pdbx_seq_one_letter_code
_entity_poly.pdbx_strand_id
1 'polypeptide(L)'
;MMPIAYDIATVTLAATMVGNEFAVAAFIHPQIRKLNNSTHAQTAAPLAAVLGKAMPLWYGLVLMLLGGAAFEHRPVSRGPGLLLAFAVSIWAATIVFTITMLVPINNRIAKMNTENPYTGWLKDRARWDWLHQIRVVLLSVTLVLLLAGLLR
;
A
#
# COMPACT_ATOMS: atom_id res chain seq x y z
N MET A 1 19.16 5.57 21.70
CA MET A 1 18.05 4.62 21.91
C MET A 1 16.76 5.36 21.63
N MET A 2 16.08 5.05 20.52
CA MET A 2 14.66 5.40 20.37
C MET A 2 13.86 4.71 21.49
N PRO A 3 12.77 5.32 22.00
CA PRO A 3 11.93 4.69 23.01
C PRO A 3 11.09 3.58 22.37
N ILE A 4 10.74 2.54 23.13
CA ILE A 4 9.87 1.43 22.68
C ILE A 4 8.52 1.90 22.09
N ALA A 5 8.05 3.09 22.51
CA ALA A 5 6.86 3.74 21.93
C ALA A 5 7.02 4.07 20.43
N TYR A 6 8.24 4.32 19.95
CA TYR A 6 8.55 4.55 18.54
C TYR A 6 8.37 3.28 17.71
N ASP A 7 8.86 2.15 18.20
CA ASP A 7 8.75 0.86 17.52
C ASP A 7 7.30 0.37 17.52
N ILE A 8 6.59 0.53 18.65
CA ILE A 8 5.14 0.30 18.75
C ILE A 8 4.37 1.18 17.76
N ALA A 9 4.67 2.48 17.66
CA ALA A 9 4.02 3.37 16.69
C ALA A 9 4.32 2.99 15.24
N THR A 10 5.56 2.61 14.94
CA THR A 10 6.02 2.17 13.61
C THR A 10 5.29 0.90 13.18
N VAL A 11 5.25 -0.13 14.03
CA VAL A 11 4.50 -1.37 13.79
C VAL A 11 3.01 -1.10 13.67
N THR A 12 2.42 -0.29 14.55
CA THR A 12 0.97 0.00 14.54
C THR A 12 0.55 0.72 13.25
N LEU A 13 1.28 1.75 12.84
CA LEU A 13 0.97 2.52 11.63
C LEU A 13 1.22 1.73 10.35
N ALA A 14 2.28 0.89 10.31
CA ALA A 14 2.54 -0.01 9.20
C ALA A 14 1.45 -1.10 9.11
N ALA A 15 1.19 -1.83 10.19
CA ALA A 15 0.21 -2.92 10.23
C ALA A 15 -1.21 -2.44 9.90
N THR A 16 -1.62 -1.27 10.39
CA THR A 16 -2.92 -0.67 10.04
C THR A 16 -3.01 -0.35 8.54
N MET A 17 -1.93 0.18 7.94
CA MET A 17 -1.91 0.44 6.50
C MET A 17 -1.96 -0.86 5.67
N VAL A 18 -1.16 -1.87 6.05
CA VAL A 18 -1.15 -3.19 5.38
C VAL A 18 -2.52 -3.87 5.51
N GLY A 19 -3.14 -3.82 6.70
CA GLY A 19 -4.47 -4.38 6.95
C GLY A 19 -5.57 -3.70 6.14
N ASN A 20 -5.52 -2.37 6.00
CA ASN A 20 -6.43 -1.62 5.13
C ASN A 20 -6.25 -2.00 3.64
N GLU A 21 -5.01 -2.02 3.13
CA GLU A 21 -4.70 -2.41 1.75
C GLU A 21 -5.12 -3.88 1.46
N PHE A 22 -4.89 -4.78 2.42
CA PHE A 22 -5.37 -6.17 2.37
C PHE A 22 -6.89 -6.25 2.34
N ALA A 23 -7.60 -5.52 3.20
CA ALA A 23 -9.07 -5.51 3.22
C ALA A 23 -9.68 -5.00 1.90
N VAL A 24 -9.05 -3.99 1.29
CA VAL A 24 -9.41 -3.50 -0.06
C VAL A 24 -9.27 -4.62 -1.10
N ALA A 25 -8.14 -5.35 -1.12
CA ALA A 25 -7.87 -6.41 -2.08
C ALA A 25 -8.71 -7.70 -1.86
N ALA A 26 -8.87 -8.12 -0.61
CA ALA A 26 -9.47 -9.41 -0.25
C ALA A 26 -10.99 -9.36 -0.09
N PHE A 27 -11.55 -8.24 0.37
CA PHE A 27 -12.97 -8.13 0.68
C PHE A 27 -13.70 -7.08 -0.15
N ILE A 28 -13.19 -5.85 -0.27
CA ILE A 28 -13.96 -4.77 -0.92
C ILE A 28 -14.03 -4.98 -2.44
N HIS A 29 -12.89 -5.12 -3.10
CA HIS A 29 -12.84 -5.19 -4.57
C HIS A 29 -13.51 -6.46 -5.16
N PRO A 30 -13.41 -7.66 -4.54
CA PRO A 30 -14.13 -8.84 -5.01
C PRO A 30 -15.67 -8.74 -4.92
N GLN A 31 -16.24 -7.88 -4.06
CA GLN A 31 -17.69 -7.63 -4.06
C GLN A 31 -18.06 -6.53 -5.07
N ILE A 32 -17.28 -5.44 -5.16
CA ILE A 32 -17.49 -4.38 -6.17
C ILE A 32 -17.50 -4.98 -7.59
N ARG A 33 -16.64 -5.96 -7.87
CA ARG A 33 -16.56 -6.65 -9.17
C ARG A 33 -17.83 -7.44 -9.54
N LYS A 34 -18.72 -7.74 -8.59
CA LYS A 34 -20.01 -8.43 -8.84
C LYS A 34 -21.15 -7.47 -9.17
N LEU A 35 -20.96 -6.17 -8.98
CA LEU A 35 -21.97 -5.15 -9.30
C LEU A 35 -22.16 -5.06 -10.82
N ASN A 36 -23.36 -4.64 -11.24
CA ASN A 36 -23.62 -4.29 -12.64
C ASN A 36 -22.69 -3.12 -13.09
N ASN A 37 -22.51 -2.94 -14.39
CA ASN A 37 -21.50 -2.01 -14.92
C ASN A 37 -21.67 -0.55 -14.47
N SER A 38 -22.90 -0.03 -14.35
CA SER A 38 -23.14 1.37 -13.93
C SER A 38 -22.93 1.55 -12.43
N THR A 39 -23.47 0.66 -11.59
CA THR A 39 -23.23 0.71 -10.13
C THR A 39 -21.76 0.45 -9.79
N HIS A 40 -21.07 -0.43 -10.53
CA HIS A 40 -19.62 -0.62 -10.41
C HIS A 40 -18.86 0.67 -10.76
N ALA A 41 -19.17 1.32 -11.89
CA ALA A 41 -18.55 2.60 -12.27
C ALA A 41 -18.78 3.69 -11.20
N GLN A 42 -20.02 3.86 -10.75
CA GLN A 42 -20.44 4.81 -9.71
C GLN A 42 -19.76 4.55 -8.36
N THR A 43 -19.41 3.30 -8.03
CA THR A 43 -18.69 2.94 -6.80
C THR A 43 -17.17 3.11 -6.95
N ALA A 44 -16.60 2.72 -8.09
CA ALA A 44 -15.16 2.66 -8.29
C ALA A 44 -14.50 4.04 -8.47
N ALA A 45 -15.15 4.98 -9.18
CA ALA A 45 -14.56 6.29 -9.43
C ALA A 45 -14.40 7.14 -8.13
N PRO A 46 -15.41 7.27 -7.24
CA PRO A 46 -15.24 7.95 -5.96
C PRO A 46 -14.24 7.26 -5.03
N LEU A 47 -14.26 5.91 -4.98
CA LEU A 47 -13.31 5.15 -4.16
C LEU A 47 -11.85 5.37 -4.60
N ALA A 48 -11.60 5.35 -5.92
CA ALA A 48 -10.30 5.68 -6.49
C ALA A 48 -9.86 7.13 -6.18
N ALA A 49 -10.80 8.08 -6.19
CA ALA A 49 -10.53 9.49 -5.86
C ALA A 49 -10.21 9.74 -4.39
N VAL A 50 -10.85 9.02 -3.45
CA VAL A 50 -10.61 9.13 -2.01
C VAL A 50 -9.30 8.43 -1.61
N LEU A 51 -9.13 7.15 -2.00
CA LEU A 51 -7.91 6.40 -1.68
C LEU A 51 -6.67 7.06 -2.28
N GLY A 52 -6.76 7.59 -3.50
CA GLY A 52 -5.67 8.31 -4.17
C GLY A 52 -5.19 9.57 -3.44
N LYS A 53 -6.02 10.19 -2.60
CA LYS A 53 -5.66 11.37 -1.80
C LYS A 53 -5.04 11.02 -0.44
N ALA A 54 -5.57 10.01 0.25
CA ALA A 54 -5.13 9.67 1.61
C ALA A 54 -3.81 8.87 1.63
N MET A 55 -3.63 7.94 0.69
CA MET A 55 -2.50 7.00 0.71
C MET A 55 -1.10 7.65 0.69
N PRO A 56 -0.79 8.68 -0.14
CA PRO A 56 0.58 9.19 -0.27
C PRO A 56 1.20 9.65 1.06
N LEU A 57 0.40 10.27 1.94
CA LEU A 57 0.85 10.73 3.26
C LEU A 57 1.13 9.55 4.19
N TRP A 58 0.29 8.52 4.19
CA TRP A 58 0.46 7.33 5.04
C TRP A 58 1.70 6.52 4.62
N TYR A 59 1.88 6.29 3.31
CA TYR A 59 3.05 5.60 2.77
C TYR A 59 4.36 6.36 3.10
N GLY A 60 4.35 7.69 2.98
CA GLY A 60 5.50 8.54 3.33
C GLY A 60 5.83 8.52 4.82
N LEU A 61 4.81 8.62 5.69
CA LEU A 61 4.96 8.54 7.14
C LEU A 61 5.56 7.20 7.57
N VAL A 62 5.06 6.08 7.06
CA VAL A 62 5.59 4.75 7.41
C VAL A 62 7.00 4.55 6.82
N LEU A 63 7.32 5.08 5.63
CA LEU A 63 8.71 5.06 5.13
C LEU A 63 9.67 5.78 6.07
N MET A 64 9.28 6.96 6.59
CA MET A 64 10.08 7.73 7.54
C MET A 64 10.29 6.98 8.86
N LEU A 65 9.24 6.31 9.36
CA LEU A 65 9.29 5.50 10.59
C LEU A 65 10.16 4.24 10.42
N LEU A 66 10.00 3.51 9.32
CA LEU A 66 10.88 2.39 8.95
C LEU A 66 12.35 2.85 8.85
N GLY A 67 12.59 4.03 8.27
CA GLY A 67 13.93 4.61 8.12
C GLY A 67 14.60 4.93 9.46
N GLY A 68 13.86 5.49 10.42
CA GLY A 68 14.37 5.74 11.77
C GLY A 68 14.62 4.45 12.56
N ALA A 69 13.72 3.48 12.48
CA ALA A 69 13.89 2.16 13.12
C ALA A 69 15.13 1.43 12.57
N ALA A 70 15.33 1.44 11.24
CA ALA A 70 16.50 0.86 10.58
C ALA A 70 17.80 1.58 10.93
N PHE A 71 17.76 2.91 11.15
CA PHE A 71 18.94 3.64 11.59
C PHE A 71 19.27 3.39 13.06
N GLU A 72 18.29 3.23 13.96
CA GLU A 72 18.60 3.03 15.38
C GLU A 72 19.27 1.68 15.62
N HIS A 73 18.79 0.63 14.96
CA HIS A 73 19.34 -0.73 15.00
C HIS A 73 20.55 -0.90 14.06
N ARG A 74 21.45 0.09 14.05
CA ARG A 74 22.51 0.28 13.03
C ARG A 74 23.67 -0.74 12.91
N PRO A 75 23.82 -1.82 13.72
CA PRO A 75 24.82 -2.87 13.44
C PRO A 75 24.55 -3.72 12.17
N VAL A 76 24.81 -3.14 10.99
CA VAL A 76 24.60 -3.76 9.66
C VAL A 76 25.48 -5.01 9.44
N SER A 77 26.54 -5.21 10.23
CA SER A 77 27.56 -6.25 10.02
C SER A 77 27.08 -7.70 10.15
N ARG A 78 25.98 -7.96 10.88
CA ARG A 78 25.12 -9.18 10.87
C ARG A 78 24.11 -9.05 12.02
N GLY A 79 22.84 -8.76 11.73
CA GLY A 79 21.84 -8.60 12.79
C GLY A 79 20.50 -8.02 12.32
N PRO A 80 19.63 -7.61 13.27
CA PRO A 80 18.27 -7.12 12.99
C PRO A 80 18.22 -5.93 12.02
N GLY A 81 19.20 -5.04 12.08
CA GLY A 81 19.32 -3.87 11.18
C GLY A 81 19.35 -4.20 9.69
N LEU A 82 19.82 -5.38 9.29
CA LEU A 82 19.75 -5.82 7.88
C LEU A 82 18.29 -6.07 7.44
N LEU A 83 17.47 -6.67 8.30
CA LEU A 83 16.05 -6.92 8.01
C LEU A 83 15.29 -5.60 7.89
N LEU A 84 15.58 -4.63 8.77
CA LEU A 84 14.99 -3.29 8.70
C LEU A 84 15.47 -2.50 7.47
N ALA A 85 16.73 -2.63 7.04
CA ALA A 85 17.23 -2.03 5.80
C ALA A 85 16.54 -2.61 4.56
N PHE A 86 16.29 -3.93 4.52
CA PHE A 86 15.47 -4.55 3.48
C PHE A 86 14.00 -4.10 3.55
N ALA A 87 13.42 -3.95 4.74
CA ALA A 87 12.06 -3.45 4.93
C ALA A 87 11.90 -2.02 4.35
N VAL A 88 12.80 -1.09 4.68
CA VAL A 88 12.85 0.27 4.09
C VAL A 88 12.94 0.22 2.57
N SER A 89 13.81 -0.65 2.04
CA SER A 89 14.08 -0.76 0.61
C SER A 89 12.87 -1.30 -0.17
N ILE A 90 12.18 -2.32 0.35
CA ILE A 90 10.95 -2.87 -0.25
C ILE A 90 9.81 -1.86 -0.17
N TRP A 91 9.67 -1.11 0.93
CA TRP A 91 8.65 -0.06 1.04
C TRP A 91 8.89 1.08 0.04
N ALA A 92 10.13 1.55 -0.10
CA ALA A 92 10.51 2.56 -1.09
C ALA A 92 10.24 2.09 -2.53
N ALA A 93 10.63 0.84 -2.86
CA ALA A 93 10.32 0.24 -4.15
C ALA A 93 8.80 0.11 -4.39
N THR A 94 8.02 -0.19 -3.35
CA THR A 94 6.55 -0.29 -3.39
C THR A 94 5.90 1.08 -3.64
N ILE A 95 6.46 2.16 -3.11
CA ILE A 95 6.04 3.54 -3.42
C ILE A 95 6.31 3.88 -4.89
N VAL A 96 7.52 3.60 -5.40
CA VAL A 96 7.88 3.85 -6.81
C VAL A 96 6.99 3.03 -7.75
N PHE A 97 6.76 1.75 -7.46
CA PHE A 97 5.81 0.89 -8.19
C PHE A 97 4.38 1.44 -8.15
N THR A 98 3.93 1.93 -7.00
CA THR A 98 2.60 2.54 -6.85
C THR A 98 2.45 3.80 -7.70
N ILE A 99 3.42 4.71 -7.67
CA ILE A 99 3.40 5.97 -8.42
C ILE A 99 3.50 5.74 -9.92
N THR A 100 4.32 4.77 -10.36
CA THR A 100 4.54 4.49 -11.79
C THR A 100 3.45 3.64 -12.43
N MET A 101 2.88 2.66 -11.72
CA MET A 101 1.95 1.68 -12.29
C MET A 101 0.50 1.86 -11.83
N LEU A 102 0.24 2.00 -10.52
CA LEU A 102 -1.12 2.03 -9.99
C LEU A 102 -1.77 3.41 -10.08
N VAL A 103 -1.05 4.48 -9.75
CA VAL A 103 -1.56 5.86 -9.73
C VAL A 103 -2.06 6.32 -11.12
N PRO A 104 -1.37 6.07 -12.25
CA PRO A 104 -1.86 6.50 -13.56
C PRO A 104 -3.16 5.81 -13.98
N ILE A 105 -3.35 4.54 -13.60
CA ILE A 105 -4.59 3.80 -13.86
C ILE A 105 -5.71 4.28 -12.92
N ASN A 106 -5.40 4.45 -11.63
CA ASN A 106 -6.32 5.00 -10.63
C ASN A 106 -6.86 6.37 -11.05
N ASN A 107 -5.98 7.23 -11.57
CA ASN A 107 -6.35 8.58 -12.02
C ASN A 107 -7.21 8.60 -13.29
N ARG A 108 -7.19 7.55 -14.12
CA ARG A 108 -8.17 7.40 -15.22
C ARG A 108 -9.53 6.96 -14.69
N ILE A 109 -9.57 5.99 -13.77
CA ILE A 109 -10.81 5.51 -13.15
C ILE A 109 -11.48 6.61 -12.31
N ALA A 110 -10.71 7.37 -11.52
CA ALA A 110 -11.19 8.46 -10.68
C ALA A 110 -11.72 9.70 -11.45
N LYS A 111 -11.36 9.83 -12.73
CA LYS A 111 -11.81 10.93 -13.62
C LYS A 111 -12.84 10.47 -14.67
N MET A 112 -13.30 9.23 -14.57
CA MET A 112 -14.25 8.63 -15.51
C MET A 112 -15.65 9.23 -15.32
N ASN A 113 -16.34 9.55 -16.42
CA ASN A 113 -17.79 9.77 -16.36
C ASN A 113 -18.47 8.44 -16.00
N THR A 114 -19.19 8.40 -14.89
CA THR A 114 -19.84 7.19 -14.38
C THR A 114 -21.16 6.83 -15.07
N GLU A 115 -21.77 7.79 -15.76
CA GLU A 115 -22.96 7.59 -16.61
C GLU A 115 -22.57 7.07 -18.00
N ASN A 116 -21.43 7.54 -18.53
CA ASN A 116 -20.85 7.07 -19.79
C ASN A 116 -19.35 6.69 -19.64
N PRO A 117 -19.05 5.50 -19.08
CA PRO A 117 -17.68 5.02 -18.87
C PRO A 117 -16.87 4.85 -20.16
N TYR A 118 -15.56 5.16 -20.12
CA TYR A 118 -14.69 5.03 -21.30
C TYR A 118 -14.48 3.58 -21.73
N THR A 119 -14.27 3.35 -23.03
CA THR A 119 -14.10 2.02 -23.60
C THR A 119 -12.91 1.29 -22.99
N GLY A 120 -13.17 0.11 -22.41
CA GLY A 120 -12.13 -0.73 -21.79
C GLY A 120 -11.80 -0.42 -20.33
N TRP A 121 -12.52 0.47 -19.63
CA TRP A 121 -12.27 0.78 -18.21
C TRP A 121 -12.23 -0.46 -17.29
N LEU A 122 -13.02 -1.50 -17.58
CA LEU A 122 -12.99 -2.78 -16.86
C LEU A 122 -11.64 -3.52 -16.99
N LYS A 123 -10.92 -3.38 -18.12
CA LYS A 123 -9.57 -3.94 -18.31
C LYS A 123 -8.55 -3.18 -17.47
N ASP A 124 -8.65 -1.85 -17.44
CA ASP A 124 -7.83 -1.00 -16.58
C ASP A 124 -8.08 -1.31 -15.09
N ARG A 125 -9.35 -1.50 -14.69
CA ARG A 125 -9.72 -1.92 -13.34
C ARG A 125 -9.14 -3.29 -12.98
N ALA A 126 -9.32 -4.30 -13.82
CA ALA A 126 -8.77 -5.63 -13.57
C ALA A 126 -7.23 -5.63 -13.51
N ARG A 127 -6.55 -4.81 -14.33
CA ARG A 127 -5.10 -4.59 -14.27
C ARG A 127 -4.70 -3.92 -12.96
N TRP A 128 -5.44 -2.89 -12.51
CA TRP A 128 -5.21 -2.22 -11.23
C TRP A 128 -5.35 -3.21 -10.07
N ASP A 129 -6.41 -4.03 -10.06
CA ASP A 129 -6.66 -5.02 -8.99
C ASP A 129 -5.53 -6.05 -8.87
N TRP A 130 -4.98 -6.52 -9.99
CA TRP A 130 -3.83 -7.45 -10.00
C TRP A 130 -2.52 -6.77 -9.53
N LEU A 131 -2.25 -5.54 -9.99
CA LEU A 131 -1.10 -4.76 -9.50
C LEU A 131 -1.22 -4.42 -8.01
N HIS A 132 -2.44 -4.24 -7.50
CA HIS A 132 -2.74 -4.02 -6.09
C HIS A 132 -2.52 -5.27 -5.24
N GLN A 133 -2.85 -6.47 -5.74
CA GLN A 133 -2.49 -7.72 -5.08
C GLN A 133 -0.97 -7.85 -4.89
N ILE A 134 -0.17 -7.52 -5.91
CA ILE A 134 1.30 -7.47 -5.80
C ILE A 134 1.74 -6.46 -4.73
N ARG A 135 1.13 -5.27 -4.71
CA ARG A 135 1.39 -4.24 -3.71
C ARG A 135 1.12 -4.74 -2.28
N VAL A 136 -0.02 -5.40 -2.05
CA VAL A 136 -0.35 -5.99 -0.75
C VAL A 136 0.70 -7.02 -0.31
N VAL A 137 1.17 -7.89 -1.21
CA VAL A 137 2.24 -8.85 -0.90
C VAL A 137 3.54 -8.15 -0.49
N LEU A 138 3.99 -7.12 -1.22
CA LEU A 138 5.20 -6.36 -0.88
C LEU A 138 5.09 -5.65 0.47
N LEU A 139 3.93 -5.07 0.78
CA LEU A 139 3.64 -4.46 2.09
C LEU A 139 3.64 -5.51 3.21
N SER A 140 3.03 -6.68 3.01
CA SER A 140 3.01 -7.77 3.98
C SER A 140 4.41 -8.33 4.25
N VAL A 141 5.23 -8.53 3.21
CA VAL A 141 6.65 -8.92 3.37
C VAL A 141 7.42 -7.86 4.16
N THR A 142 7.17 -6.57 3.89
CA THR A 142 7.80 -5.48 4.65
C THR A 142 7.42 -5.49 6.12
N LEU A 143 6.14 -5.73 6.45
CA LEU A 143 5.67 -5.83 7.83
C LEU A 143 6.29 -7.04 8.57
N VAL A 144 6.45 -8.18 7.89
CA VAL A 144 7.13 -9.35 8.45
C VAL A 144 8.61 -9.07 8.70
N LEU A 145 9.31 -8.37 7.79
CA LEU A 145 10.70 -7.96 7.97
C LEU A 145 10.87 -6.94 9.10
N LEU A 146 9.93 -6.00 9.25
CA LEU A 146 9.89 -5.06 10.37
C LEU A 146 9.77 -5.80 11.71
N LEU A 147 8.78 -6.69 11.84
CA LEU A 147 8.57 -7.47 13.06
C LEU A 147 9.78 -8.38 13.36
N ALA A 148 10.32 -9.06 12.36
CA ALA A 148 11.51 -9.91 12.51
C ALA A 148 12.80 -9.11 12.81
N GLY A 149 12.84 -7.81 12.50
CA GLY A 149 13.95 -6.90 12.81
C GLY A 149 13.79 -6.10 14.10
N LEU A 150 12.64 -6.22 14.80
CA LEU A 150 12.37 -5.59 16.10
C LEU A 150 12.20 -6.61 17.25
N LEU A 151 11.88 -7.86 16.92
CA LEU A 151 11.69 -8.97 17.88
C LEU A 151 12.95 -9.88 17.97
N ARG A 152 14.13 -9.35 17.67
CA ARG A 152 15.43 -10.05 17.63
C ARG A 152 16.57 -9.14 18.07
#